data_AF-A0A356Z4Q7-F1
#
_entry.id   AF-A0A356Z4Q7-F1
#
_cell.length_a   1.000
_cell.length_b   1.000
_cell.length_c   1.000
_cell.angle_alpha   90.00
_cell.angle_beta   90.00
_cell.angle_gamma   90.00
#
_symmetry.space_group_name_H-M   'P 1'
#
loop_
_entity.id
_entity.type
_entity.pdbx_description
1 polymer ?
#
loop_
_entity_poly.entity_id
_entity_poly.type
_entity_poly.pdbx_seq_one_letter_code
_entity_poly.pdbx_strand_id
1 'polypeptide(L)'
;ESQPTLTYNRIGRHQSMMVKTRICSVLSPWWARVEVGDIHQIAISHGEGRFVAREEDIKQMMANGQIATQYVDNDGQPSYDIRFNPNGSDYAIEAITSPDGRILGKMGHSERIGQNLYINIPDKKDQQLFEAGVNYFK
;
A
#
# COMPACT_ATOMS: atom_id res chain seq x y z
N GLU A 1 -17.67 -6.34 16.03
CA GLU A 1 -17.20 -5.40 14.99
C GLU A 1 -16.80 -6.22 13.77
N SER A 2 -17.33 -5.92 12.58
CA SER A 2 -17.18 -6.75 11.37
C SER A 2 -16.62 -5.99 10.17
N GLN A 3 -16.15 -4.76 10.37
CA GLN A 3 -15.59 -3.94 9.30
C GLN A 3 -14.06 -4.12 9.23
N PRO A 4 -13.47 -4.03 8.03
CA PRO A 4 -12.02 -3.90 7.88
C PRO A 4 -11.48 -2.79 8.76
N THR A 5 -10.35 -3.03 9.41
CA THR A 5 -9.76 -2.06 10.34
C THR A 5 -8.24 -2.10 10.32
N LEU A 6 -7.65 -1.10 10.95
CA LEU A 6 -6.24 -1.04 11.28
C LEU A 6 -6.07 -1.30 12.79
N THR A 7 -5.07 -2.11 13.13
CA THR A 7 -4.74 -2.40 14.53
C THR A 7 -3.24 -2.46 14.73
N TYR A 8 -2.81 -2.73 15.97
CA TYR A 8 -1.42 -2.89 16.35
C TYR A 8 -0.66 -3.80 15.38
N ASN A 9 0.51 -3.31 14.96
CA ASN A 9 1.48 -4.13 14.24
C ASN A 9 1.68 -5.46 14.99
N ARG A 10 1.88 -6.57 14.27
CA ARG A 10 1.98 -7.90 14.89
C ARG A 10 3.05 -8.01 15.99
N ILE A 11 4.11 -7.21 15.91
CA ILE A 11 5.18 -7.15 16.93
C ILE A 11 4.90 -6.23 18.12
N GLY A 12 3.77 -5.50 18.12
CA GLY A 12 3.42 -4.55 19.16
C GLY A 12 4.35 -3.34 19.28
N ARG A 13 5.05 -2.96 18.20
CA ARG A 13 6.00 -1.84 18.17
C ARG A 13 5.82 -0.99 16.92
N HIS A 14 6.23 0.28 17.03
CA HIS A 14 6.37 1.19 15.90
C HIS A 14 7.39 0.68 14.89
N GLN A 15 7.07 0.77 13.61
CA GLN A 15 7.95 0.44 12.48
C GLN A 15 8.18 1.69 11.64
N SER A 16 9.45 2.02 11.41
CA SER A 16 9.90 3.16 10.59
C SER A 16 10.99 2.69 9.65
N MET A 17 10.62 2.40 8.40
CA MET A 17 11.54 1.85 7.41
C MET A 17 11.01 2.08 6.00
N MET A 18 11.79 1.62 5.03
CA MET A 18 11.42 1.62 3.61
C MET A 18 11.01 0.19 3.23
N VAL A 19 9.89 0.07 2.53
CA VAL A 19 9.29 -1.21 2.14
C VAL A 19 9.00 -1.21 0.65
N LYS A 20 9.04 -2.39 0.04
CA LYS A 20 8.58 -2.59 -1.33
C LYS A 20 7.08 -2.80 -1.34
N THR A 21 6.39 -2.02 -2.16
CA THR A 21 4.95 -2.20 -2.43
C THR A 21 4.74 -2.40 -3.93
N ARG A 22 3.82 -3.30 -4.28
CA ARG A 22 3.43 -3.58 -5.66
C ARG A 22 2.03 -3.05 -5.94
N ILE A 23 1.84 -2.40 -7.07
CA ILE A 23 0.50 -2.01 -7.57
C ILE A 23 -0.28 -3.27 -7.96
N CYS A 24 -1.43 -3.47 -7.34
CA CYS A 24 -2.29 -4.64 -7.56
C CYS A 24 -3.51 -4.31 -8.42
N SER A 25 -3.96 -3.05 -8.39
CA SER A 25 -5.10 -2.56 -9.17
C SER A 25 -4.90 -1.11 -9.55
N VAL A 26 -5.32 -0.76 -10.78
CA VAL A 26 -5.31 0.60 -11.33
C VAL A 26 -6.72 1.10 -11.64
N LEU A 27 -7.75 0.45 -11.10
CA LEU A 27 -9.15 0.85 -11.32
C LEU A 27 -9.51 2.21 -10.69
N SER A 28 -8.74 2.63 -9.68
CA SER A 28 -8.92 3.92 -9.03
C SER A 28 -8.16 5.02 -9.77
N PRO A 29 -8.73 6.24 -9.90
CA PRO A 29 -8.06 7.38 -10.52
C PRO A 29 -6.74 7.76 -9.83
N TRP A 30 -6.59 7.43 -8.55
CA TRP A 30 -5.34 7.62 -7.80
C TRP A 30 -4.14 6.88 -8.43
N TRP A 31 -4.38 5.77 -9.15
CA TRP A 31 -3.34 4.94 -9.75
C TRP A 31 -3.29 5.02 -11.28
N ALA A 32 -3.91 6.04 -11.88
CA ALA A 32 -4.04 6.17 -13.34
C ALA A 32 -2.72 6.41 -14.10
N ARG A 33 -1.59 6.56 -13.39
CA ARG A 33 -0.26 6.89 -13.94
C ARG A 33 0.81 5.83 -13.68
N VAL A 34 0.38 4.67 -13.18
CA VAL A 34 1.23 3.51 -12.92
C VAL A 34 0.58 2.28 -13.53
N GLU A 35 1.35 1.20 -13.64
CA GLU A 35 0.86 -0.06 -14.20
C GLU A 35 0.70 -1.12 -13.10
N VAL A 36 -0.20 -2.07 -13.32
CA VAL A 36 -0.31 -3.25 -12.44
C VAL A 36 1.02 -4.01 -12.48
N GLY A 37 1.55 -4.33 -11.30
CA GLY A 37 2.85 -4.97 -11.16
C GLY A 37 4.01 -3.99 -10.90
N ASP A 38 3.82 -2.68 -11.05
CA ASP A 38 4.85 -1.70 -10.70
C ASP A 38 5.24 -1.83 -9.21
N ILE A 39 6.55 -1.87 -8.95
CA ILE A 39 7.11 -1.95 -7.60
C ILE A 39 7.73 -0.61 -7.22
N HIS A 40 7.40 -0.14 -6.02
CA HIS A 40 7.90 1.11 -5.47
C HIS A 40 8.43 0.92 -4.04
N GLN A 41 9.53 1.60 -3.72
CA GLN A 41 10.04 1.77 -2.36
C GLN A 41 9.29 2.91 -1.67
N ILE A 42 8.53 2.57 -0.64
CA ILE A 42 7.67 3.51 0.08
C ILE A 42 8.09 3.58 1.54
N ALA A 43 8.12 4.80 2.08
CA ALA A 43 8.37 5.02 3.50
C ALA A 43 7.14 4.62 4.32
N ILE A 44 7.36 3.95 5.45
CA ILE A 44 6.32 3.70 6.45
C ILE A 44 6.75 4.23 7.81
N SER A 45 5.78 4.60 8.65
CA SER A 45 6.02 5.09 10.02
C SER A 45 4.76 4.93 10.87
N HIS A 46 4.49 3.73 11.39
CA HIS A 46 3.26 3.45 12.15
C HIS A 46 3.46 2.38 13.23
N GLY A 47 2.71 2.49 14.33
CA GLY A 47 2.54 1.45 15.36
C GLY A 47 1.28 0.60 15.20
N GLU A 48 0.29 1.13 14.49
CA GLU A 48 -1.05 0.56 14.30
C GLU A 48 -1.42 0.53 12.80
N GLY A 49 -0.54 -0.06 11.98
CA GLY A 49 -0.74 -0.12 10.53
C GLY A 49 -1.21 -1.47 10.02
N ARG A 50 -1.54 -2.42 10.91
CA ARG A 50 -1.89 -3.77 10.48
C ARG A 50 -3.32 -3.80 9.98
N PHE A 51 -3.49 -4.01 8.67
CA PHE A 51 -4.80 -4.24 8.07
C PHE A 51 -5.31 -5.63 8.44
N VAL A 52 -6.55 -5.68 8.97
CA VAL A 52 -7.23 -6.92 9.34
C VAL A 52 -8.68 -6.84 8.87
N ALA A 53 -9.16 -7.91 8.25
CA ALA A 53 -10.54 -8.05 7.83
C ALA A 53 -10.96 -9.53 7.77
N ARG A 54 -12.27 -9.81 7.73
CA ARG A 54 -12.73 -11.18 7.51
C ARG A 54 -12.32 -11.64 6.12
N GLU A 55 -12.04 -12.93 6.00
CA GLU A 55 -11.59 -13.50 4.72
C GLU A 55 -12.60 -13.28 3.58
N GLU A 56 -13.90 -13.33 3.88
CA GLU A 56 -14.97 -13.04 2.93
C GLU A 56 -14.93 -11.59 2.42
N ASP A 57 -14.69 -10.62 3.30
CA ASP A 57 -14.59 -9.21 2.93
C ASP A 57 -13.36 -8.99 2.03
N ILE A 58 -12.22 -9.62 2.38
CA ILE A 58 -10.99 -9.54 1.58
C ILE A 58 -11.19 -10.15 0.20
N LYS A 59 -11.84 -11.32 0.09
CA LYS A 59 -12.15 -11.95 -1.20
C LYS A 59 -13.05 -11.07 -2.05
N GLN A 60 -14.05 -10.44 -1.45
CA GLN A 60 -14.91 -9.50 -2.16
C GLN A 60 -14.10 -8.29 -2.67
N MET A 61 -13.23 -7.73 -1.84
CA MET A 61 -12.36 -6.62 -2.22
C MET A 61 -11.38 -7.00 -3.34
N MET A 62 -10.83 -8.22 -3.32
CA MET A 62 -10.01 -8.75 -4.42
C MET A 62 -10.79 -8.85 -5.72
N ALA A 63 -11.99 -9.46 -5.68
CA ALA A 63 -12.85 -9.61 -6.85
C ALA A 63 -13.26 -8.26 -7.45
N ASN A 64 -13.44 -7.25 -6.60
CA ASN A 64 -13.77 -5.89 -7.01
C ASN A 64 -12.54 -5.06 -7.43
N GLY A 65 -11.32 -5.60 -7.33
CA GLY A 65 -10.09 -4.86 -7.62
C GLY A 65 -9.81 -3.70 -6.64
N GLN A 66 -10.31 -3.80 -5.41
CA GLN A 66 -10.15 -2.75 -4.39
C GLN A 66 -8.83 -2.82 -3.64
N ILE A 67 -8.09 -3.93 -3.72
CA ILE A 67 -6.72 -4.01 -3.19
C ILE A 67 -5.82 -3.22 -4.14
N ALA A 68 -5.41 -2.03 -3.70
CA ALA A 68 -4.62 -1.12 -4.50
C ALA A 68 -3.13 -1.53 -4.51
N THR A 69 -2.59 -1.85 -3.34
CA THR A 69 -1.18 -2.20 -3.18
C THR A 69 -0.96 -3.26 -2.11
N GLN A 70 0.10 -4.04 -2.30
CA GLN A 70 0.55 -5.05 -1.35
C GLN A 70 2.02 -4.87 -1.00
N TYR A 71 2.39 -5.18 0.24
CA TYR A 71 3.79 -5.39 0.64
C TYR A 71 4.35 -6.62 -0.07
N VAL A 72 5.54 -6.48 -0.66
CA VAL A 72 6.17 -7.56 -1.43
C VAL A 72 7.62 -7.78 -1.02
N ASP A 73 8.10 -9.01 -1.22
CA ASP A 73 9.50 -9.35 -1.10
C ASP A 73 10.35 -8.82 -2.27
N ASN A 74 11.60 -9.26 -2.32
CA ASN A 74 12.54 -8.85 -3.37
C ASN A 74 12.18 -9.40 -4.76
N ASP A 75 11.39 -10.47 -4.83
CA ASP A 75 10.92 -11.08 -6.08
C ASP A 75 9.56 -10.52 -6.50
N GLY A 76 9.07 -9.49 -5.79
CA GLY A 76 7.80 -8.84 -6.09
C GLY A 76 6.57 -9.65 -5.68
N GLN A 77 6.75 -10.69 -4.86
CA GLN A 77 5.65 -11.53 -4.38
C GLN A 77 5.14 -11.05 -3.02
N PRO A 78 3.80 -11.06 -2.80
CA PRO A 78 3.24 -10.76 -1.49
C PRO A 78 3.83 -11.68 -0.41
N SER A 79 4.29 -11.09 0.69
CA SER A 79 5.00 -11.83 1.73
C SER A 79 4.40 -11.61 3.11
N TYR A 80 4.42 -12.66 3.92
CA TYR A 80 4.12 -12.60 5.35
C TYR A 80 5.38 -12.49 6.22
N ASP A 81 6.56 -12.47 5.60
CA ASP A 81 7.80 -12.22 6.31
C ASP A 81 7.82 -10.76 6.78
N ILE A 82 8.09 -10.58 8.08
CA ILE A 82 8.11 -9.27 8.71
C ILE A 82 9.13 -8.30 8.09
N ARG A 83 10.18 -8.82 7.44
CA ARG A 83 11.16 -8.00 6.73
C ARG A 83 10.55 -7.22 5.57
N PHE A 84 9.45 -7.72 5.02
CA PHE A 84 8.77 -7.14 3.85
C PHE A 84 7.36 -6.63 4.19
N ASN A 85 6.63 -7.33 5.07
CA ASN A 85 5.33 -6.94 5.62
C ASN A 85 5.47 -6.63 7.12
N PRO A 86 5.94 -5.42 7.49
CA PRO A 86 6.42 -5.12 8.84
C PRO A 86 5.31 -4.95 9.88
N ASN A 87 4.08 -4.68 9.46
CA ASN A 87 2.91 -4.65 10.35
C ASN A 87 2.20 -6.01 10.45
N GLY A 88 2.47 -6.93 9.51
CA GLY A 88 1.82 -8.24 9.45
C GLY A 88 0.38 -8.18 8.95
N SER A 89 0.09 -7.28 8.00
CA SER A 89 -1.26 -7.12 7.42
C SER A 89 -1.73 -8.37 6.70
N ASP A 90 -3.03 -8.66 6.80
CA ASP A 90 -3.67 -9.78 6.12
C ASP A 90 -3.49 -9.66 4.60
N TYR A 91 -3.16 -10.76 3.93
CA TYR A 91 -2.85 -10.80 2.48
C TYR A 91 -1.79 -9.78 2.03
N ALA A 92 -0.91 -9.37 2.96
CA ALA A 92 0.07 -8.32 2.74
C ALA A 92 -0.54 -7.01 2.21
N ILE A 93 -1.81 -6.74 2.51
CA ILE A 93 -2.53 -5.54 2.03
C ILE A 93 -1.91 -4.31 2.66
N GLU A 94 -1.58 -3.33 1.82
CA GLU A 94 -0.98 -2.07 2.25
C GLU A 94 -1.89 -0.87 1.93
N ALA A 95 -2.63 -0.92 0.83
CA ALA A 95 -3.66 0.06 0.52
C ALA A 95 -4.90 -0.57 -0.12
N ILE A 96 -6.03 0.07 0.12
CA ILE A 96 -7.34 -0.29 -0.43
C ILE A 96 -8.05 0.94 -0.97
N THR A 97 -9.02 0.74 -1.85
CA THR A 97 -9.88 1.79 -2.38
C THR A 97 -11.35 1.53 -2.07
N SER A 98 -12.15 2.59 -2.02
CA SER A 98 -13.61 2.48 -1.95
C SER A 98 -14.15 1.73 -3.18
N PRO A 99 -15.37 1.16 -3.10
CA PRO A 99 -15.96 0.44 -4.24
C PRO A 99 -16.09 1.28 -5.52
N ASP A 100 -16.23 2.60 -5.40
CA ASP A 100 -16.24 3.54 -6.54
C ASP A 100 -14.85 4.05 -6.94
N GLY A 101 -13.79 3.58 -6.27
CA GLY A 101 -12.40 3.93 -6.51
C GLY A 101 -11.98 5.33 -6.06
N ARG A 102 -12.89 6.18 -5.57
CA ARG A 102 -12.61 7.61 -5.32
C ARG A 102 -11.88 7.87 -4.02
N ILE A 103 -12.02 7.01 -3.02
CA ILE A 103 -11.34 7.11 -1.74
C ILE A 103 -10.21 6.10 -1.70
N LEU A 104 -9.00 6.54 -1.37
CA LEU A 104 -7.83 5.70 -1.15
C LEU A 104 -7.47 5.70 0.33
N GLY A 105 -7.38 4.51 0.93
CA GLY A 105 -6.80 4.29 2.25
C GLY A 105 -5.47 3.57 2.12
N LYS A 106 -4.38 4.14 2.65
CA LYS A 106 -3.01 3.65 2.49
C LYS A 106 -2.19 3.89 3.76
N MET A 107 -1.28 2.97 4.09
CA MET A 107 -0.35 3.13 5.22
C MET A 107 1.01 3.70 4.85
N GLY A 108 1.47 3.45 3.63
CA GLY A 108 2.71 3.97 3.09
C GLY A 108 2.60 5.46 2.73
N HIS A 109 3.67 6.17 3.01
CA HIS A 109 3.75 7.62 2.87
C HIS A 109 4.26 8.01 1.48
N SER A 110 3.39 7.97 0.48
CA SER A 110 3.71 8.43 -0.89
C SER A 110 4.04 9.93 -0.95
N GLU A 111 3.64 10.70 0.06
CA GLU A 111 3.96 12.13 0.22
C GLU A 111 5.38 12.39 0.73
N ARG A 112 6.03 11.40 1.34
CA ARG A 112 7.42 11.53 1.81
C ARG A 112 8.38 11.37 0.64
N ILE A 113 8.30 12.30 -0.30
CA ILE A 113 9.18 12.40 -1.48
C ILE A 113 9.74 13.82 -1.58
N GLY A 114 10.93 13.96 -2.13
CA GLY A 114 11.61 15.25 -2.20
C GLY A 114 13.02 15.13 -2.76
N GLN A 115 13.60 16.27 -3.10
CA GLN A 115 14.96 16.32 -3.61
C GLN A 115 15.96 15.87 -2.53
N ASN A 116 16.88 14.98 -2.90
CA ASN A 116 17.91 14.43 -2.01
C ASN A 116 17.39 13.60 -0.82
N LEU A 117 16.13 13.13 -0.85
CA LEU A 117 15.64 12.15 0.13
C LEU A 117 15.95 10.72 -0.30
N TYR A 118 16.32 9.87 0.66
CA TYR A 118 16.56 8.43 0.46
C TYR A 118 17.55 8.11 -0.67
N ILE A 119 18.59 8.92 -0.81
CA ILE A 119 19.58 8.84 -1.91
C ILE A 119 20.28 7.48 -2.00
N ASN A 120 20.36 6.75 -0.89
CA ASN A 120 20.97 5.43 -0.78
C ASN A 120 20.00 4.28 -1.12
N ILE A 121 18.77 4.59 -1.51
CA ILE A 121 17.76 3.61 -1.92
C ILE A 121 17.57 3.78 -3.44
N PRO A 122 18.04 2.86 -4.28
CA PRO A 122 18.07 3.08 -5.73
C PRO A 122 16.70 2.91 -6.38
N ASP A 123 15.76 2.18 -5.78
CA ASP A 123 14.48 1.85 -6.42
C ASP A 123 13.57 3.07 -6.59
N LYS A 124 12.59 2.94 -7.49
CA LYS A 124 11.55 3.94 -7.76
C LYS A 124 10.72 4.21 -6.50
N LYS A 125 10.53 5.48 -6.15
CA LYS A 125 9.79 5.90 -4.93
C LYS A 125 8.49 6.62 -5.25
N ASP A 126 8.48 7.33 -6.37
CA ASP A 126 7.32 8.10 -6.78
C ASP A 126 6.28 7.21 -7.47
N GLN A 127 5.09 7.14 -6.87
CA GLN A 127 3.95 6.42 -7.40
C GLN A 127 3.05 7.30 -8.29
N GLN A 128 3.44 8.56 -8.53
CA GLN A 128 2.70 9.56 -9.31
C GLN A 128 1.26 9.81 -8.79
N LEU A 129 1.02 9.47 -7.52
CA LEU A 129 -0.29 9.46 -6.87
C LEU A 129 -0.96 10.84 -6.92
N PHE A 130 -0.22 11.89 -6.56
CA PHE A 130 -0.75 13.25 -6.52
C PHE A 130 -0.97 13.83 -7.91
N GLU A 131 -0.08 13.53 -8.87
CA GLU A 131 -0.27 13.97 -10.25
C GLU A 131 -1.50 13.30 -10.87
N ALA A 132 -1.71 12.00 -10.60
CA ALA A 132 -2.91 11.28 -11.01
C ALA A 132 -4.17 11.90 -10.40
N GLY A 133 -4.16 12.18 -9.09
CA GLY A 133 -5.27 12.82 -8.39
C GLY A 133 -5.61 14.22 -8.93
N VAL A 134 -4.60 15.05 -9.25
CA VAL A 134 -4.83 16.37 -9.87
C VAL A 134 -5.42 16.24 -11.26
N ASN A 135 -4.92 15.31 -12.08
CA ASN A 135 -5.39 15.15 -13.45
C ASN A 135 -6.81 14.59 -13.55
N TYR A 136 -7.30 13.87 -12.53
CA TYR A 136 -8.68 13.38 -12.49
C TYR A 136 -9.74 14.50 -12.49
N PHE A 137 -9.40 15.70 -12.01
CA PHE A 137 -10.31 16.85 -11.96
C PHE A 137 -10.17 17.83 -13.12
N LYS A 138 -9.21 17.61 -14.03
CA LYS A 138 -9.05 18.41 -15.25
C LYS A 138 -9.96 17.89 -16.35
#